data_AF-A0A7W1HBJ8-F1
#
_entry.id   AF-A0A7W1HBJ8-F1
#
_cell.length_a   1.000
_cell.length_b   1.000
_cell.length_c   1.000
_cell.angle_alpha   90.00
_cell.angle_beta   90.00
_cell.angle_gamma   90.00
#
_symmetry.space_group_name_H-M   'P 1'
#
loop_
_entity.id
_entity.type
_entity.pdbx_description
1 polymer ?
#
loop_
_entity_poly.entity_id
_entity_poly.type
_entity_poly.pdbx_seq_one_letter_code
_entity_poly.pdbx_strand_id
1 'polypeptide(L)' 'MGYRVQVFAAREGPLAEGFADRLRERLPDDPVYVGWEEPWHKVRAGDFTSREEAERLRALLIDMGFVEAWTVRTAIRGR' A
#
# COMPACT_ATOMS: atom_id res chain seq x y z
N MET A 1 1.58 -13.67 8.12
CA MET A 1 0.31 -13.31 7.47
C MET A 1 -0.28 -12.13 8.22
N GLY A 2 -0.81 -11.15 7.50
CA GLY A 2 -1.40 -9.92 7.99
C GLY A 2 -2.10 -9.20 6.84
N TYR A 3 -2.18 -7.88 6.92
CA TYR A 3 -2.86 -7.02 5.96
C TYR A 3 -2.00 -5.83 5.56
N ARG A 4 -2.19 -5.39 4.32
CA ARG A 4 -1.66 -4.13 3.79
C ARG A 4 -2.76 -3.45 2.98
N VAL A 5 -2.62 -2.15 2.70
CA VAL A 5 -3.53 -1.44 1.81
C VAL A 5 -2.86 -1.29 0.44
N GLN A 6 -3.46 -1.84 -0.61
CA GLN A 6 -3.03 -1.57 -1.99
C GLN A 6 -3.60 -0.22 -2.43
N VAL A 7 -2.73 0.64 -2.99
CA VAL A 7 -3.06 2.04 -3.30
C VAL A 7 -2.93 2.34 -4.80
N PHE A 8 -2.02 1.64 -5.49
CA PHE A 8 -1.75 1.88 -6.90
C PHE A 8 -1.20 0.61 -7.58
N ALA A 9 -1.38 0.50 -8.89
CA ALA A 9 -0.76 -0.52 -9.72
C ALA A 9 -0.39 0.05 -11.09
N ALA A 10 0.81 -0.26 -11.59
CA ALA A 10 1.28 0.16 -12.91
C ALA A 10 2.02 -0.97 -13.62
N ARG A 11 2.02 -0.97 -14.96
CA ARG A 11 2.85 -1.92 -15.73
C ARG A 11 4.32 -1.51 -15.69
N GLU A 12 4.58 -0.21 -15.69
CA GLU A 12 5.90 0.37 -15.66
C GLU A 12 6.42 0.48 -14.21
N GLY A 13 7.51 -0.22 -13.91
CA GLY A 13 8.15 -0.17 -12.59
C GLY A 13 8.51 1.24 -12.11
N PRO A 14 9.13 2.09 -12.96
CA PRO A 14 9.45 3.47 -12.58
C PRO A 14 8.23 4.31 -12.20
N LEU A 15 7.06 4.05 -12.78
CA LEU A 15 5.82 4.75 -12.43
C LEU A 15 5.34 4.35 -11.03
N ALA A 16 5.40 3.05 -10.71
CA ALA A 16 5.06 2.54 -9.39
C ALA A 16 6.03 3.04 -8.31
N GLU A 17 7.34 3.07 -8.59
CA GLU A 17 8.34 3.59 -7.66
C GLU A 17 8.18 5.10 -7.42
N GLY A 18 8.01 5.89 -8.48
CA GLY A 18 7.78 7.32 -8.31
C GLY A 18 6.48 7.64 -7.56
N PHE A 19 5.44 6.81 -7.70
CA PHE A 19 4.25 6.90 -6.86
C PHE A 19 4.54 6.53 -5.40
N ALA A 20 5.29 5.44 -5.18
CA ALA A 20 5.64 4.97 -3.84
C ALA A 20 6.48 6.01 -3.07
N ASP A 21 7.43 6.68 -3.71
CA ASP A 21 8.24 7.74 -3.08
C ASP A 21 7.37 8.89 -2.56
N ARG A 22 6.46 9.40 -3.40
CA ARG A 22 5.50 10.43 -2.97
C ARG A 22 4.57 9.94 -1.87
N LEU A 23 4.19 8.66 -1.88
CA LEU A 23 3.36 8.10 -0.82
C LEU A 23 4.12 7.98 0.50
N ARG A 24 5.42 7.64 0.48
CA ARG A 24 6.29 7.61 1.68
C ARG A 24 6.38 8.98 2.35
N GLU A 25 6.46 10.05 1.57
CA GLU A 25 6.45 11.42 2.10
C GLU A 25 5.13 11.76 2.81
N ARG A 26 4.02 11.15 2.37
CA ARG A 26 2.68 11.37 2.94
C ARG A 26 2.37 10.44 4.11
N LEU A 27 3.08 9.31 4.24
CA LEU A 27 2.90 8.28 5.25
C LEU A 27 4.23 8.01 5.98
N PRO A 28 4.73 8.96 6.80
CA PRO A 28 6.03 8.80 7.46
C PRO A 28 6.08 7.63 8.45
N ASP A 29 4.93 7.24 9.00
CA ASP A 29 4.83 6.19 10.02
C ASP A 29 4.51 4.80 9.45
N ASP A 30 4.07 4.71 8.19
CA ASP A 30 3.65 3.45 7.56
C ASP A 30 4.58 3.08 6.40
N PRO A 31 5.18 1.88 6.39
CA PRO A 31 6.08 1.48 5.32
C PRO A 31 5.33 1.30 3.99
N VAL A 32 5.95 1.75 2.89
CA VAL A 32 5.41 1.61 1.52
C VAL A 32 6.30 0.71 0.67
N TYR A 33 5.67 -0.27 0.04
CA TYR A 33 6.30 -1.33 -0.74
C TYR A 33 5.85 -1.30 -2.19
N VAL A 34 6.78 -1.61 -3.10
CA VAL A 34 6.48 -1.99 -4.48
C VAL A 34 6.75 -3.47 -4.63
N GLY A 35 5.74 -4.23 -5.08
CA GLY A 35 5.86 -5.66 -5.34
C GLY A 35 5.43 -6.00 -6.75
N TRP A 36 6.18 -6.89 -7.41
CA TRP A 36 5.81 -7.40 -8.73
C TRP A 36 4.82 -8.56 -8.59
N GLU A 37 3.68 -8.44 -9.26
CA GLU A 37 2.68 -9.48 -9.42
C GLU A 37 2.17 -9.39 -10.85
N GLU A 38 2.68 -10.26 -11.72
CA GLU A 38 2.51 -10.16 -13.17
C GLU A 38 1.04 -9.88 -13.58
N PRO A 39 0.78 -8.89 -14.45
CA PRO A 39 1.72 -7.98 -15.14
C PRO A 39 1.95 -6.63 -14.43
N TRP A 40 1.74 -6.54 -13.12
CA TRP A 40 1.64 -5.28 -12.38
C TRP A 40 2.72 -5.10 -11.30
N HIS A 41 3.28 -3.90 -11.24
CA HIS A 41 3.96 -3.37 -10.06
C HIS A 41 2.90 -2.77 -9.14
N LYS A 42 2.68 -3.41 -7.98
CA LYS A 42 1.65 -3.03 -7.00
C LYS A 42 2.27 -2.27 -5.85
N VAL A 43 1.73 -1.09 -5.56
CA VAL A 43 2.12 -0.26 -4.42
C VAL A 43 1.21 -0.57 -3.24
N ARG A 44 1.80 -1.01 -2.12
CA ARG A 44 1.09 -1.37 -0.89
C ARG A 44 1.69 -0.68 0.33
N ALA A 45 0.86 -0.23 1.25
CA ALA A 45 1.26 0.49 2.45
C ALA A 45 0.87 -0.25 3.75
N GLY A 46 1.71 -0.07 4.77
CA GLY A 46 1.55 -0.61 6.12
C GLY A 46 1.96 -2.07 6.29
N ASP A 47 1.91 -2.53 7.53
CA ASP A 47 2.09 -3.92 7.96
C ASP A 47 1.17 -4.18 9.16
N PHE A 48 -0.09 -4.58 8.89
CA PHE A 48 -1.12 -4.66 9.93
C PHE A 48 -1.42 -6.11 10.32
N THR A 49 -1.57 -6.35 11.61
CA THR A 49 -1.90 -7.70 12.11
C THR A 49 -3.39 -8.00 12.04
N SER A 50 -4.21 -6.95 12.14
CA SER A 50 -5.66 -7.01 12.03
C SER A 50 -6.17 -6.33 10.76
N ARG A 51 -7.37 -6.72 10.31
CA ARG A 51 -8.01 -6.07 9.16
C ARG A 51 -8.48 -4.67 9.53
N GLU A 52 -8.94 -4.50 10.77
CA GLU A 52 -9.47 -3.27 11.33
C GLU A 52 -8.40 -2.16 11.35
N GLU A 53 -7.14 -2.49 11.64
CA GLU A 53 -6.00 -1.59 11.50
C GLU A 53 -5.79 -1.13 10.05
N ALA A 54 -5.80 -2.07 9.11
CA ALA A 54 -5.62 -1.75 7.69
C ALA A 54 -6.77 -0.90 7.13
N GLU A 55 -8.01 -1.13 7.56
CA GLU A 55 -9.16 -0.31 7.15
C GLU A 55 -9.05 1.13 7.66
N ARG A 56 -8.39 1.39 8.80
CA ARG A 56 -8.15 2.77 9.26
C ARG A 56 -7.20 3.51 8.33
N LEU A 57 -6.09 2.88 7.92
CA LEU A 57 -5.19 3.47 6.93
C LEU A 57 -5.90 3.65 5.58
N ARG A 58 -6.70 2.66 5.16
CA ARG A 58 -7.49 2.76 3.94
C ARG A 58 -8.42 3.97 3.98
N ALA A 59 -9.18 4.17 5.05
CA ALA A 59 -10.07 5.33 5.18
C ALA A 59 -9.30 6.66 5.07
N LEU A 60 -8.16 6.78 5.77
CA LEU A 60 -7.28 7.94 5.64
C LEU A 60 -6.81 8.17 4.20
N LEU A 61 -6.42 7.10 3.49
CA LEU A 61 -6.00 7.17 2.09
C LEU A 61 -7.13 7.63 1.16
N ILE A 62 -8.37 7.16 1.39
CA ILE A 62 -9.55 7.63 0.66
C ILE A 62 -9.73 9.14 0.87
N ASP A 63 -9.65 9.61 2.12
CA ASP A 63 -9.79 11.04 2.46
C ASP A 63 -8.68 11.91 1.84
N MET A 64 -7.49 11.33 1.62
CA MET A 64 -6.37 11.97 0.92
C MET A 64 -6.52 11.96 -0.62
N GLY A 65 -7.56 11.34 -1.15
CA GLY A 65 -7.87 11.28 -2.58
C GLY A 65 -7.48 9.98 -3.29
N PHE A 66 -6.94 8.98 -2.58
CA PHE A 66 -6.61 7.67 -3.15
C PHE A 66 -7.84 6.74 -3.13
N VAL A 67 -8.89 7.12 -3.86
CA VAL A 67 -10.22 6.50 -3.81
C VAL A 67 -10.26 5.02 -4.20
N GLU A 68 -9.25 4.54 -4.93
CA GLU A 68 -9.11 3.14 -5.33
C GLU A 68 -8.31 2.32 -4.31
N ALA A 69 -8.08 2.80 -3.08
CA ALA A 69 -7.37 2.02 -2.08
C ALA A 69 -8.23 0.87 -1.51
N TRP A 70 -7.67 -0.34 -1.39
CA TRP A 70 -8.33 -1.48 -0.75
C TRP A 70 -7.39 -2.32 0.12
N THR A 71 -7.96 -2.93 1.16
CA THR A 71 -7.26 -3.83 2.07
C THR A 71 -6.99 -5.17 1.42
N VAL A 72 -5.76 -5.68 1.53
CA VAL A 72 -5.33 -6.97 0.99
C VAL A 72 -4.73 -7.83 2.10
N ARG A 73 -5.04 -9.12 2.12
CA ARG A 73 -4.38 -10.09 2.99
C ARG A 73 -3.06 -10.52 2.36
N THR A 74 -1.95 -10.44 3.09
CA THR A 74 -0.61 -10.73 2.55
C THR A 74 0.39 -11.13 3.64
N ALA A 75 1.60 -11.47 3.24
CA ALA A 75 2.72 -11.56 4.17
C ALA A 75 3.20 -10.13 4.50
N ILE A 76 3.34 -9.84 5.79
CA ILE A 76 3.80 -8.55 6.32
C ILE A 76 5.18 -8.72 6.94
N ARG A 77 5.96 -7.63 7.05
CA ARG A 77 7.20 -7.64 7.85
C ARG A 77 6.81 -7.61 9.33
N GLY A 78 7.48 -8.41 10.16
CA GLY A 78 7.14 -8.51 11.60
C GLY A 78 6.94 -9.93 12.14
N ARG A 79 7.60 -10.92 11.53
CA ARG A 79 8.13 -12.08 12.26
C ARG A 79 9.58 -12.26 11.90
#